data_AF-J9GEM0-F1
#
_entry.id   AF-J9GEM0-F1
#
_cell.length_a   1.000
_cell.length_b   1.000
_cell.length_c   1.000
_cell.angle_alpha   90.00
_cell.angle_beta   90.00
_cell.angle_gamma   90.00
#
_symmetry.space_group_name_H-M   'P 1'
#
loop_
_entity.id
_entity.type
_entity.pdbx_description
1 polymer ?
#
loop_
_entity_poly.entity_id
_entity_poly.type
_entity_poly.pdbx_seq_one_letter_code
_entity_poly.pdbx_strand_id
1 'polypeptide(L)' 'MNAKERFYSGMARDTIGKITASKENWTAFLTTMARNYEFSYPEQIMIHAQRPNA' A
#
# COMPACT_ATOMS: atom_id res chain seq x y z
N MET A 1 -10.16 -19.21 -0.30
CA MET A 1 -9.11 -18.31 -0.84
C MET A 1 -8.44 -18.95 -2.04
N ASN A 2 -8.62 -18.37 -3.22
CA ASN A 2 -7.93 -18.76 -4.46
C ASN A 2 -6.48 -18.20 -4.49
N ALA A 3 -5.69 -18.60 -5.48
CA ALA A 3 -4.29 -18.19 -5.60
C ALA A 3 -4.11 -16.67 -5.77
N LYS A 4 -5.02 -16.01 -6.49
CA LYS A 4 -5.03 -14.55 -6.72
C LYS A 4 -5.28 -13.79 -5.41
N GLU A 5 -6.23 -14.24 -4.61
CA GLU A 5 -6.50 -13.67 -3.29
C GLU A 5 -5.29 -13.81 -2.35
N ARG A 6 -4.62 -14.98 -2.33
CA ARG A 6 -3.41 -15.19 -1.53
C ARG A 6 -2.28 -14.26 -1.94
N PHE A 7 -2.09 -14.05 -3.24
CA PHE A 7 -1.08 -13.16 -3.77
C PHE A 7 -1.31 -11.71 -3.31
N TYR A 8 -2.53 -11.19 -3.45
CA TYR A 8 -2.84 -9.83 -3.00
C TYR A 8 -2.76 -9.67 -1.48
N SER A 9 -3.20 -10.67 -0.70
CA SER A 9 -3.03 -10.64 0.76
C SER A 9 -1.55 -10.63 1.17
N GLY A 10 -0.69 -11.39 0.48
CA GLY A 10 0.75 -11.39 0.70
C GLY A 10 1.38 -10.04 0.37
N MET A 11 1.02 -9.46 -0.77
CA MET A 11 1.49 -8.13 -1.19
C MET A 11 1.09 -7.04 -0.20
N ALA A 12 -0.17 -7.03 0.26
CA ALA A 12 -0.64 -6.07 1.25
C ALA A 12 0.15 -6.19 2.56
N ARG A 13 0.39 -7.42 3.04
CA ARG A 13 1.16 -7.66 4.26
C ARG A 13 2.60 -7.15 4.16
N ASP A 14 3.29 -7.44 3.06
CA ASP A 14 4.67 -6.98 2.82
C ASP A 14 4.73 -5.45 2.72
N THR A 15 3.76 -4.85 2.02
CA THR A 15 3.66 -3.40 1.85
C THR A 15 3.48 -2.69 3.19
N ILE A 16 2.58 -3.18 4.05
CA ILE A 16 2.35 -2.60 5.39
C ILE A 16 3.65 -2.63 6.22
N GLY A 17 4.41 -3.73 6.15
CA GLY A 17 5.70 -3.84 6.83
C GLY A 17 6.70 -2.81 6.32
N LYS A 18 6.78 -2.59 5.00
CA LYS A 18 7.68 -1.61 4.39
C LYS A 18 7.30 -0.17 4.71
N ILE A 19 6.00 0.16 4.66
CA ILE A 19 5.47 1.50 4.94
C ILE A 19 5.95 2.00 6.31
N THR A 20 5.99 1.12 7.31
CA THR A 20 6.34 1.48 8.70
C THR A 20 7.83 1.28 9.02
N ALA A 21 8.65 0.79 8.09
CA ALA A 21 10.05 0.46 8.33
C ALA A 21 10.98 1.68 8.43
N SER A 22 10.59 2.83 7.88
CA SER A 22 11.39 4.06 7.94
C SER A 22 10.50 5.30 7.83
N LYS A 23 11.03 6.45 8.27
CA LYS A 23 10.37 7.75 8.08
C LYS A 23 10.12 8.03 6.59
N GLU A 24 11.08 7.72 5.73
CA GLU A 24 10.99 7.93 4.28
C GLU A 24 9.83 7.13 3.68
N ASN A 25 9.77 5.83 3.96
CA ASN A 25 8.69 4.97 3.50
C ASN A 25 7.33 5.44 4.00
N TRP A 26 7.26 5.86 5.27
CA TRP A 26 6.04 6.40 5.86
C TRP A 26 5.58 7.66 5.13
N THR A 27 6.48 8.61 4.89
CA THR A 27 6.14 9.86 4.19
C THR A 27 5.78 9.65 2.72
N ALA A 28 6.39 8.67 2.05
CA ALA A 28 6.02 8.29 0.70
C ALA A 28 4.58 7.74 0.66
N PHE A 29 4.23 6.88 1.62
CA PHE A 29 2.86 6.37 1.74
C PHE A 29 1.84 7.47 2.03
N LEU A 30 2.14 8.41 2.93
CA LEU A 30 1.28 9.56 3.19
C LEU A 30 1.05 10.42 1.94
N THR A 31 2.05 10.54 1.07
CA THR A 31 1.90 11.23 -0.22
C THR A 31 0.92 10.51 -1.13
N THR A 32 1.00 9.17 -1.22
CA THR A 32 0.03 8.35 -1.97
C THR A 32 -1.38 8.52 -1.38
N MET A 33 -1.53 8.42 -0.05
CA MET A 33 -2.83 8.59 0.61
C MET A 33 -3.45 9.97 0.32
N ALA A 34 -2.66 11.03 0.40
CA ALA A 34 -3.13 12.39 0.16
C ALA A 34 -3.65 12.60 -1.26
N ARG A 35 -3.03 11.96 -2.26
CA ARG A 35 -3.46 12.03 -3.67
C ARG A 35 -4.64 11.11 -3.99
N ASN A 36 -4.82 10.05 -3.20
CA ASN A 36 -5.79 8.99 -3.43
C ASN A 36 -6.79 8.91 -2.25
N TYR A 37 -7.16 10.06 -1.67
CA TYR A 37 -7.95 10.15 -0.44
C TYR A 37 -9.38 9.60 -0.57
N GLU A 38 -9.88 9.52 -1.80
CA GLU A 38 -11.20 8.97 -2.14
C GLU A 38 -11.25 7.43 -2.05
N PHE A 39 -10.11 6.77 -2.08
CA PHE A 39 -10.01 5.31 -1.97
C PHE A 39 -9.95 4.86 -0.51
N SER A 40 -10.45 3.64 -0.26
CA SER A 40 -10.37 3.03 1.07
C SER A 40 -8.92 2.71 1.45
N TYR A 41 -8.64 2.54 2.75
CA TYR A 41 -7.30 2.20 3.22
C TYR A 41 -6.71 0.93 2.54
N PRO A 42 -7.43 -0.20 2.40
CA PRO A 42 -6.91 -1.34 1.66
C PRO A 42 -6.56 -1.02 0.20
N GLU A 43 -7.37 -0.21 -0.47
CA GLU A 43 -7.10 0.22 -1.85
C GLU A 43 -5.86 1.13 -1.91
N GLN A 44 -5.71 2.06 -0.97
CA GLN A 44 -4.52 2.92 -0.86
C GLN A 44 -3.23 2.11 -0.64
N ILE A 45 -3.27 1.07 0.20
CA ILE A 45 -2.15 0.13 0.37
C ILE A 45 -1.80 -0.54 -0.95
N MET A 46 -2.80 -0.99 -1.71
CA MET A 46 -2.59 -1.64 -3.00
C MET A 46 -2.11 -0.68 -4.08
N ILE A 47 -2.59 0.57 -4.10
CA ILE A 47 -2.13 1.63 -4.98
C ILE A 47 -0.65 1.92 -4.67
N HIS A 48 -0.29 2.09 -3.40
CA HIS A 48 1.09 2.34 -3.00
C HIS A 48 2.02 1.16 -3.36
N ALA A 49 1.57 -0.07 -3.15
CA ALA A 49 2.33 -1.29 -3.48
C ALA A 49 2.65 -1.40 -4.98
N GLN A 50 1.73 -0.98 -5.85
CA GLN A 50 1.84 -1.16 -7.30
C GLN A 50 2.36 0.09 -8.01
N ARG A 51 2.05 1.28 -7.49
CA ARG A 51 2.33 2.60 -8.07
C ARG A 51 2.62 3.59 -6.94
N PRO A 52 3.78 3.51 -6.27
CA PRO A 52 4.08 4.35 -5.09
C PRO A 52 4.09 5.86 -5.37
N ASN A 53 4.20 6.26 -6.64
CA ASN A 53 4.17 7.66 -7.09
C ASN A 53 2.81 8.12 -7.63
N ALA A 54 1.77 7.30 -7.51
CA ALA A 54 0.39 7.67 -7.85
C ALA A 54 -0.14 8.81 -6.97
#